data_AF-A0AAD9AS01-F1
#
_entry.id   AF-A0AAD9AS01-F1
#
_cell.length_a   1.000
_cell.length_b   1.000
_cell.length_c   1.000
_cell.angle_alpha   90.00
_cell.angle_beta   90.00
_cell.angle_gamma   90.00
#
_symmetry.space_group_name_H-M   'P 1'
#
loop_
_entity.id
_entity.type
_entity.pdbx_description
1 polymer ?
#
loop_
_entity_poly.entity_id
_entity_poly.type
_entity_poly.pdbx_seq_one_letter_code
_entity_poly.pdbx_strand_id
1 'polypeptide(L)'
;METTAKLAVLIDADNAQPTAAPALLAEVAKYGTAFVRRAYGDWTGTSLKGWKNQLLTQSIQPIQQFAYTQGKNATDTAIDSDFTRLAARIRESGLVVYGFGEHKTPKPFVSACDKFIYFENLAYDEQLAVPQESAAIVEPLDQEASSSTVKSDIPLERLLRMAVEAASDDEGWANLAKVGAHITRQFPDFDPRSFGYLKLSDLVIATGVFDIDRRCPGEGKATVIYARAKRSKHVNDARMTSPSETLI
;
A
#
# COMPACT_ATOMS: atom_id res chain seq x y z
N MET A 1 10.18 -16.96 -23.30
CA MET A 1 10.87 -16.69 -22.01
C MET A 1 10.26 -15.42 -21.47
N GLU A 2 9.49 -15.50 -20.40
CA GLU A 2 8.98 -14.31 -19.71
C GLU A 2 10.19 -13.55 -19.15
N THR A 3 10.38 -12.31 -19.60
CA THR A 3 11.51 -11.49 -19.14
C THR A 3 11.19 -10.97 -17.75
N THR A 4 11.70 -11.63 -16.72
CA THR A 4 11.56 -11.15 -15.34
C THR A 4 12.14 -9.74 -15.21
N ALA A 5 11.40 -8.82 -14.59
CA ALA A 5 11.84 -7.44 -14.44
C ALA A 5 13.16 -7.37 -13.66
N LYS A 6 14.07 -6.49 -14.11
CA LYS A 6 15.35 -6.25 -13.44
C LYS A 6 15.21 -5.09 -12.47
N LEU A 7 15.44 -5.34 -11.20
CA LEU A 7 15.23 -4.36 -10.14
C LEU A 7 16.57 -3.92 -9.52
N ALA A 8 16.59 -2.66 -9.08
CA ALA A 8 17.63 -2.11 -8.23
C ALA A 8 17.06 -1.85 -6.84
N VAL A 9 17.70 -2.41 -5.82
CA VAL A 9 17.35 -2.25 -4.41
C VAL A 9 18.41 -1.38 -3.76
N LEU A 10 17.96 -0.23 -3.26
CA LEU A 10 18.78 0.76 -2.56
C LEU A 10 18.25 0.83 -1.13
N ILE A 11 19.11 0.55 -0.16
CA ILE A 11 18.75 0.49 1.26
C ILE A 11 19.53 1.59 1.97
N ASP A 12 18.83 2.42 2.75
CA ASP A 12 19.45 3.29 3.74
C ASP A 12 19.68 2.48 5.02
N ALA A 13 20.91 2.01 5.22
CA ALA A 13 21.29 1.12 6.32
C ALA A 13 21.33 1.83 7.68
N ASP A 14 21.50 3.15 7.70
CA ASP A 14 21.49 3.95 8.93
C ASP A 14 20.06 4.12 9.48
N ASN A 15 19.06 4.11 8.59
CA ASN A 15 17.65 4.26 8.96
C ASN A 15 16.83 2.95 8.93
N ALA A 16 17.35 1.88 8.32
CA ALA A 16 16.68 0.59 8.25
C ALA A 16 17.23 -0.44 9.25
N GLN A 17 16.35 -1.29 9.77
CA GLN A 17 16.77 -2.41 10.62
C GLN A 17 17.29 -3.58 9.77
N PRO A 18 18.44 -4.20 10.11
CA PRO A 18 18.98 -5.34 9.36
C PRO A 18 18.00 -6.51 9.24
N THR A 19 17.19 -6.73 10.28
CA THR A 19 16.20 -7.81 10.36
C THR A 19 15.09 -7.71 9.32
N ALA A 20 14.85 -6.51 8.76
CA ALA A 20 13.85 -6.31 7.71
C ALA A 20 14.34 -6.75 6.32
N ALA A 21 15.66 -6.83 6.11
CA ALA A 21 16.25 -7.08 4.78
C ALA A 21 15.77 -8.39 4.13
N PRO A 22 15.67 -9.54 4.83
CA PRO A 22 15.15 -10.78 4.24
C PRO A 22 13.71 -10.64 3.75
N ALA A 23 12.82 -10.07 4.57
CA ALA A 23 11.42 -9.90 4.24
C ALA A 23 11.23 -8.89 3.08
N LEU A 24 12.02 -7.82 3.08
CA LEU A 24 12.04 -6.85 1.98
C LEU A 24 12.45 -7.52 0.67
N LEU A 25 13.51 -8.31 0.65
CA LEU A 25 13.97 -8.98 -0.57
C LEU A 25 13.01 -10.07 -1.04
N ALA A 26 12.32 -10.75 -0.13
CA ALA A 26 11.26 -11.69 -0.46
C ALA A 26 10.06 -10.98 -1.11
N GLU A 27 9.67 -9.80 -0.61
CA GLU A 27 8.63 -8.97 -1.21
C GLU A 27 9.08 -8.44 -2.59
N VAL A 28 10.32 -7.96 -2.72
CA VAL A 28 10.90 -7.50 -4.00
C VAL A 28 10.90 -8.62 -5.04
N ALA A 29 11.15 -9.86 -4.63
CA ALA A 29 11.14 -11.03 -5.52
C ALA A 29 9.79 -11.27 -6.22
N LYS A 30 8.67 -10.78 -5.64
CA LYS A 30 7.34 -10.85 -6.26
C LYS A 30 7.22 -9.97 -7.51
N TYR A 31 8.03 -8.92 -7.61
CA TYR A 31 8.00 -7.96 -8.72
C TYR A 31 9.10 -8.22 -9.77
N GLY A 32 10.16 -8.93 -9.40
CA GLY A 32 11.25 -9.24 -10.31
C GLY A 32 12.53 -9.67 -9.61
N THR A 33 13.63 -9.70 -10.37
CA THR A 33 14.94 -10.09 -9.85
C THR A 33 15.75 -8.86 -9.47
N ALA A 34 16.14 -8.76 -8.20
CA ALA A 34 17.05 -7.72 -7.72
C ALA A 34 18.48 -7.97 -8.19
N PHE A 35 18.90 -7.28 -9.26
CA PHE A 35 20.24 -7.34 -9.85
C PHE A 35 21.23 -6.44 -9.12
N VAL A 36 20.78 -5.26 -8.71
CA VAL A 36 21.58 -4.33 -7.91
C VAL A 36 21.00 -4.35 -6.50
N ARG A 37 21.85 -4.61 -5.51
CA ARG A 37 21.50 -4.57 -4.09
C ARG A 37 22.57 -3.79 -3.37
N ARG A 38 22.23 -2.59 -2.90
CA ARG A 38 23.18 -1.71 -2.22
C ARG A 38 22.61 -1.23 -0.91
N ALA A 39 23.43 -1.26 0.13
CA ALA A 39 23.14 -0.68 1.43
C ALA A 39 24.08 0.50 1.64
N TYR A 40 23.51 1.69 1.75
CA TYR A 40 24.22 2.94 1.97
C TYR A 40 24.21 3.26 3.45
N GLY A 41 25.36 3.62 4.01
CA GLY A 41 25.43 4.09 5.40
C GLY A 41 26.85 4.34 5.86
N ASP A 42 26.99 4.80 7.11
CA ASP A 42 28.29 5.01 7.73
C ASP A 42 28.86 3.73 8.38
N TRP A 43 29.66 2.97 7.61
CA TRP A 43 30.29 1.74 8.06
C TRP A 43 31.54 1.95 8.92
N THR A 44 31.92 3.20 9.22
CA THR A 44 33.06 3.48 10.11
C THR A 44 32.71 3.25 11.58
N GLY A 45 31.42 3.39 11.92
CA GLY A 45 30.89 3.22 13.27
C GLY A 45 30.56 1.78 13.65
N THR A 46 30.00 1.61 14.85
CA THR A 46 29.56 0.31 15.37
C THR A 46 28.06 0.07 15.20
N SER A 47 27.28 1.10 14.85
CA SER A 47 25.83 1.06 14.64
C SER A 47 25.41 0.01 13.61
N LEU A 48 26.17 -0.10 12.52
CA LEU A 48 25.85 -1.00 11.40
C LEU A 48 26.41 -2.43 11.55
N LYS A 49 26.96 -2.81 12.71
CA LYS A 49 27.50 -4.17 12.92
C LYS A 49 26.47 -5.27 12.68
N GLY A 50 25.19 -5.00 12.97
CA GLY A 50 24.08 -5.95 12.75
C GLY A 50 23.83 -6.29 11.28
N TRP A 51 24.28 -5.45 10.35
CA TRP A 51 24.12 -5.67 8.91
C TRP A 51 25.06 -6.74 8.34
N LYS A 52 26.19 -7.05 9.00
CA LYS A 52 27.25 -7.91 8.45
C LYS A 52 26.71 -9.25 7.90
N ASN A 53 25.88 -9.94 8.69
CA ASN A 53 25.29 -11.22 8.28
C ASN A 53 24.32 -11.04 7.10
N GLN A 54 23.52 -9.97 7.10
CA GLN A 54 22.55 -9.72 6.03
C GLN A 54 23.23 -9.33 4.72
N LEU A 55 24.28 -8.51 4.77
CA LEU A 55 25.07 -8.14 3.59
C LEU A 55 25.63 -9.38 2.87
N LEU A 56 26.20 -10.31 3.64
CA LEU A 56 26.77 -11.55 3.10
C LEU A 56 25.69 -12.49 2.57
N THR A 57 24.71 -12.84 3.41
CA THR A 57 23.67 -13.82 3.06
C THR A 57 22.83 -13.38 1.88
N GLN A 58 22.48 -12.09 1.83
CA GLN A 58 21.59 -11.54 0.80
C GLN A 58 22.33 -10.96 -0.41
N SER A 59 23.67 -11.07 -0.43
CA SER A 59 24.52 -10.47 -1.47
C SER A 59 24.25 -8.98 -1.67
N ILE A 60 24.13 -8.23 -0.57
CA ILE A 60 23.94 -6.78 -0.58
C ILE A 60 25.33 -6.13 -0.48
N GLN A 61 25.64 -5.27 -1.43
CA GLN A 61 26.90 -4.53 -1.44
C GLN A 61 26.83 -3.34 -0.46
N PRO A 62 27.71 -3.25 0.56
CA PRO A 62 27.80 -2.06 1.38
C PRO A 62 28.45 -0.92 0.58
N ILE A 63 27.88 0.27 0.67
CA ILE A 63 28.38 1.52 0.10
C ILE A 63 28.59 2.49 1.26
N GLN A 64 29.83 2.93 1.46
CA GLN A 64 30.14 3.93 2.48
C GLN A 64 29.59 5.29 2.09
N GLN A 65 28.85 5.89 3.02
CA GLN A 65 28.49 7.29 3.01
C GLN A 65 29.13 7.97 4.21
N PHE A 66 29.71 9.15 3.99
CA PHE A 66 30.25 9.95 5.09
C PHE A 66 29.09 10.73 5.72
N ALA A 67 28.98 10.68 7.06
CA ALA A 67 28.00 11.49 7.76
C ALA A 67 28.28 12.98 7.50
N TYR A 68 27.33 13.69 6.89
CA TYR A 68 27.54 15.08 6.47
C TYR A 68 27.51 16.07 7.65
N THR A 69 26.89 15.74 8.78
CA THR A 69 26.90 16.58 10.00
C THR A 69 26.57 15.80 11.28
N GLN A 70 27.25 16.11 12.38
CA GLN A 70 26.94 15.64 13.73
C GLN A 70 25.93 16.60 14.40
N GLY A 71 24.71 16.15 14.68
CA GLY A 71 23.72 16.93 15.47
C GLY A 71 22.26 16.48 15.29
N LYS A 72 21.50 16.44 16.39
CA LYS A 72 20.15 15.85 16.49
C LYS A 72 19.03 16.51 15.66
N ASN A 73 19.23 17.70 15.07
CA ASN A 73 18.12 18.48 14.49
C ASN A 73 18.32 18.96 13.04
N ALA A 74 19.42 18.60 12.36
CA ALA A 74 19.63 18.94 10.94
C ALA A 74 19.47 17.73 10.00
N THR A 75 19.55 16.51 10.55
CA THR A 75 19.72 15.26 9.80
C THR A 75 18.40 14.63 9.34
N ASP A 76 17.31 14.79 10.08
CA ASP A 76 15.99 14.25 9.69
C ASP A 76 15.36 15.02 8.50
N THR A 77 15.97 16.12 8.06
CA THR A 77 15.45 16.95 6.96
C THR A 77 16.30 16.88 5.69
N ALA A 78 17.57 16.46 5.77
CA ALA A 78 18.48 16.48 4.62
C ALA A 78 18.49 15.15 3.84
N ILE A 79 18.59 14.00 4.51
CA ILE A 79 18.63 12.68 3.84
C ILE A 79 17.24 12.21 3.41
N ASP A 80 16.20 12.45 4.22
CA ASP A 80 14.81 12.23 3.82
C ASP A 80 14.40 13.09 2.59
N SER A 81 15.01 14.28 2.43
CA SER A 81 14.80 15.12 1.25
C SER A 81 15.47 14.56 -0.01
N ASP A 82 16.68 14.02 0.11
CA ASP A 82 17.43 13.49 -1.03
C ASP A 82 16.79 12.22 -1.60
N PHE A 83 16.31 11.30 -0.75
CA PHE A 83 15.57 10.14 -1.23
C PHE A 83 14.24 10.52 -1.89
N THR A 84 13.55 11.55 -1.37
CA THR A 84 12.33 12.08 -2.00
C THR A 84 12.61 12.61 -3.40
N ARG A 85 13.66 13.42 -3.58
CA ARG A 85 14.06 13.95 -4.89
C ARG A 85 14.51 12.85 -5.84
N LEU A 86 15.27 11.89 -5.34
CA LEU A 86 15.73 10.74 -6.11
C LEU A 86 14.54 9.90 -6.61
N ALA A 87 13.62 9.54 -5.72
CA ALA A 87 12.41 8.80 -6.06
C ALA A 87 11.59 9.53 -7.12
N ALA A 88 11.32 10.83 -6.91
CA ALA A 88 10.61 11.65 -7.87
C ALA A 88 11.29 11.67 -9.25
N ARG A 89 12.63 11.83 -9.29
CA ARG A 89 13.40 11.87 -10.53
C ARG A 89 13.42 10.53 -11.28
N ILE A 90 13.51 9.41 -10.55
CA ILE A 90 13.42 8.07 -11.13
C ILE A 90 12.02 7.86 -11.74
N ARG A 91 10.96 8.27 -11.02
CA ARG A 91 9.59 8.19 -11.53
C ARG A 91 9.38 9.07 -12.76
N GLU A 92 9.90 10.30 -12.77
CA GLU A 92 9.90 11.19 -13.94
C GLU A 92 10.60 10.59 -15.16
N SER A 93 11.63 9.76 -14.95
CA SER A 93 12.32 9.04 -16.03
C SER A 93 11.53 7.85 -16.58
N GLY A 94 10.33 7.57 -16.05
CA GLY A 94 9.46 6.48 -16.47
C GLY A 94 9.77 5.13 -15.82
N LEU A 95 10.61 5.11 -14.77
CA LEU A 95 10.92 3.91 -14.00
C LEU A 95 9.99 3.82 -12.79
N VAL A 96 9.53 2.60 -12.48
CA VAL A 96 8.67 2.36 -11.32
C VAL A 96 9.48 2.39 -10.03
N VAL A 97 8.99 3.12 -9.04
CA VAL A 97 9.62 3.28 -7.72
C VAL A 97 8.76 2.63 -6.64
N TYR A 98 9.32 1.61 -5.99
CA TYR A 98 8.77 1.00 -4.78
C TYR A 98 9.47 1.57 -3.55
N GLY A 99 8.71 2.21 -2.66
CA GLY A 99 9.19 2.68 -1.36
C GLY A 99 8.91 1.67 -0.26
N PHE A 100 9.80 1.58 0.72
CA PHE A 100 9.62 0.76 1.91
C PHE A 100 9.98 1.58 3.14
N GLY A 101 9.23 1.42 4.24
CA GLY A 101 9.54 2.15 5.46
C GLY A 101 8.57 1.88 6.61
N GLU A 102 8.70 2.70 7.64
CA GLU A 102 7.82 2.71 8.82
C GLU A 102 6.75 3.80 8.67
N HIS A 103 5.71 3.78 9.50
CA HIS A 103 4.67 4.83 9.49
C HIS A 103 5.19 6.24 9.78
N LYS A 104 6.37 6.36 10.40
CA LYS A 104 7.03 7.64 10.65
C LYS A 104 7.69 8.24 9.40
N THR A 105 7.75 7.48 8.30
CA THR A 105 8.35 7.94 7.05
C THR A 105 7.64 9.19 6.52
N PRO A 106 8.37 10.24 6.10
CA PRO A 106 7.75 11.49 5.65
C PRO A 106 6.80 11.30 4.46
N LYS A 107 5.60 11.89 4.55
CA LYS A 107 4.59 11.90 3.47
C LYS A 107 5.16 12.30 2.10
N PRO A 108 6.07 13.30 1.98
CA PRO A 108 6.68 13.63 0.68
C PRO A 108 7.39 12.45 0.01
N PHE A 109 8.11 11.62 0.76
CA PHE A 109 8.79 10.44 0.22
C PHE A 109 7.79 9.38 -0.22
N VAL A 110 6.77 9.12 0.60
CA VAL A 110 5.68 8.19 0.28
C VAL A 110 5.01 8.57 -1.04
N SER A 111 4.65 9.85 -1.20
CA SER A 111 4.01 10.37 -2.42
C SER A 111 4.94 10.44 -3.65
N ALA A 112 6.25 10.35 -3.46
CA ALA A 112 7.23 10.28 -4.56
C ALA A 112 7.37 8.87 -5.16
N CYS A 113 6.87 7.84 -4.46
CA CYS A 113 6.87 6.46 -4.94
C CYS A 113 5.62 6.14 -5.79
N ASP A 114 5.68 5.08 -6.59
CA ASP A 114 4.50 4.52 -7.26
C ASP A 114 3.71 3.58 -6.33
N LYS A 115 4.42 2.87 -5.45
CA LYS A 115 3.84 2.07 -4.37
C LYS A 115 4.75 2.14 -3.15
N PHE A 116 4.17 2.26 -1.97
CA PHE A 116 4.87 2.30 -0.70
C PHE A 116 4.38 1.16 0.19
N ILE A 117 5.30 0.37 0.73
CA ILE A 117 4.99 -0.82 1.55
C ILE A 117 5.59 -0.62 2.94
N TYR A 118 4.71 -0.61 3.95
CA TYR A 118 5.15 -0.55 5.34
C TYR A 118 5.77 -1.87 5.79
N PHE A 119 6.77 -1.82 6.67
CA PHE A 119 7.48 -3.01 7.16
C PHE A 119 6.57 -4.03 7.87
N GLU A 120 5.50 -3.57 8.54
CA GLU A 120 4.48 -4.44 9.14
C GLU A 120 3.79 -5.34 8.11
N ASN A 121 3.66 -4.88 6.87
CA ASN A 121 2.98 -5.61 5.80
C ASN A 121 3.89 -6.65 5.15
N LEU A 122 5.21 -6.60 5.38
CA LEU A 122 6.17 -7.56 4.83
C LEU A 122 6.06 -8.94 5.47
N ALA A 123 5.63 -9.00 6.74
CA ALA A 123 5.52 -10.23 7.52
C ALA A 123 4.12 -10.86 7.48
N TYR A 124 3.20 -10.30 6.70
CA TYR A 124 1.84 -10.83 6.54
C TYR A 124 1.91 -12.11 5.70
N ASP A 125 2.26 -13.22 6.36
CA ASP A 125 2.22 -14.57 5.82
C ASP A 125 0.79 -15.12 5.90
N GLU A 126 0.44 -16.03 5.00
CA GLU A 126 -0.92 -16.58 4.87
C GLU A 126 -1.43 -17.26 6.15
N GLN A 127 -0.55 -17.61 7.10
CA GLN A 127 -0.93 -18.26 8.37
C GLN A 127 -1.54 -17.34 9.43
N LEU A 128 -1.37 -16.02 9.35
CA LEU A 128 -2.02 -15.06 10.27
C LEU A 128 -3.35 -14.53 9.72
N ALA A 129 -3.72 -14.88 8.49
CA ALA A 129 -5.04 -14.60 7.97
C ALA A 129 -6.05 -15.45 8.75
N VAL A 130 -6.96 -14.75 9.45
CA VAL A 130 -8.08 -15.37 10.16
C VAL A 130 -8.75 -16.38 9.21
N PRO A 131 -8.85 -17.67 9.55
CA PRO A 131 -9.49 -18.65 8.70
C PRO A 131 -10.93 -18.19 8.42
N GLN A 132 -11.23 -17.91 7.15
CA GLN A 132 -12.60 -17.67 6.71
C GLN A 132 -13.37 -19.00 6.69
N GLU A 133 -13.66 -19.54 7.86
CA GLU A 133 -14.64 -20.60 8.09
C GLU A 133 -15.48 -20.25 9.30
N SER A 134 -16.41 -19.31 9.10
CA SER A 134 -17.76 -19.29 9.66
C SER A 134 -18.35 -17.90 9.48
N ALA A 135 -19.14 -17.76 8.42
CA ALA A 135 -20.15 -16.72 8.38
C ALA A 135 -21.23 -17.07 9.43
N ALA A 136 -20.98 -16.76 10.70
CA ALA A 136 -22.01 -16.72 11.74
C ALA A 136 -21.55 -15.87 12.93
N ILE A 137 -22.13 -14.66 13.01
CA ILE A 137 -22.33 -13.87 14.22
C ILE A 137 -21.06 -13.55 15.02
N VAL A 138 -20.43 -12.42 14.69
CA VAL A 138 -19.71 -11.64 15.70
C VAL A 138 -20.44 -10.30 15.81
N GLU A 139 -21.13 -10.10 16.93
CA GLU A 139 -21.59 -8.79 17.38
C GLU A 139 -20.42 -7.79 17.45
N PRO A 140 -20.68 -6.47 17.35
CA PRO A 140 -19.62 -5.49 17.25
C PRO A 140 -18.85 -5.48 18.59
N LEU A 141 -17.63 -6.01 18.58
CA LEU A 141 -16.70 -5.80 19.68
C LEU A 141 -16.27 -4.34 19.64
N ASP A 142 -16.89 -3.55 20.52
CA ASP A 142 -16.29 -2.36 21.10
C ASP A 142 -14.93 -2.75 21.68
N GLN A 143 -13.87 -2.57 20.90
CA GLN A 143 -12.53 -2.45 21.41
C GLN A 143 -11.86 -1.29 20.70
N GLU A 144 -11.58 -0.27 21.50
CA GLU A 144 -10.62 0.79 21.25
C GLU A 144 -9.24 0.17 20.94
N ALA A 145 -9.08 -0.35 19.73
CA ALA A 145 -7.77 -0.56 19.15
C ALA A 145 -7.30 0.81 18.66
N SER A 146 -6.45 1.43 19.47
CA SER A 146 -5.67 2.64 19.17
C SER A 146 -5.31 2.73 17.68
N SER A 147 -6.16 3.43 16.94
CA SER A 147 -6.04 3.69 15.51
C SER A 147 -4.98 4.76 15.31
N SER A 148 -3.73 4.32 15.25
CA SER A 148 -2.68 5.09 14.58
C SER A 148 -2.64 4.74 13.08
N THR A 149 -3.80 4.38 12.52
CA THR A 149 -3.98 4.14 11.09
C THR A 149 -4.16 5.48 10.38
N VAL A 150 -3.16 5.81 9.56
CA VAL A 150 -3.21 6.64 8.36
C VAL A 150 -4.21 7.81 8.41
N LYS A 151 -3.71 9.02 8.72
CA LYS A 151 -4.38 10.28 8.38
C LYS A 151 -4.42 10.48 6.86
N SER A 152 -5.21 9.67 6.18
CA SER A 152 -6.00 10.10 5.03
C SER A 152 -7.30 10.61 5.63
N ASP A 153 -7.62 11.91 5.49
CA ASP A 153 -8.83 12.53 6.05
C ASP A 153 -10.14 11.99 5.42
N ILE A 154 -10.06 10.92 4.64
CA ILE A 154 -11.13 10.29 3.88
C ILE A 154 -11.39 8.89 4.46
N PRO A 155 -12.60 8.60 4.95
CA PRO A 155 -12.98 7.26 5.39
C PRO A 155 -12.74 6.21 4.30
N LEU A 156 -12.27 5.02 4.68
CA LEU A 156 -11.96 3.91 3.76
C LEU A 156 -13.10 3.61 2.77
N GLU A 157 -14.34 3.57 3.25
CA GLU A 157 -15.50 3.33 2.39
C GLU A 157 -15.66 4.40 1.30
N ARG A 158 -15.41 5.66 1.66
CA ARG A 158 -15.48 6.78 0.72
C ARG A 158 -14.35 6.67 -0.31
N LEU A 159 -13.14 6.32 0.13
CA LEU A 159 -12.02 6.06 -0.77
C LEU A 159 -12.36 4.97 -1.79
N LEU A 160 -12.84 3.81 -1.31
CA LEU A 160 -13.20 2.68 -2.17
C LEU A 160 -14.33 3.04 -3.14
N ARG A 161 -15.34 3.79 -2.69
CA ARG A 161 -16.44 4.25 -3.56
C ARG A 161 -15.94 5.19 -4.65
N MET A 162 -15.09 6.15 -4.31
CA MET A 162 -14.50 7.06 -5.29
C MET A 162 -13.66 6.32 -6.33
N ALA A 163 -12.89 5.31 -5.91
CA ALA A 163 -12.05 4.53 -6.80
C ALA A 163 -12.86 3.59 -7.70
N VAL A 164 -13.93 2.97 -7.18
CA VAL A 164 -14.87 2.17 -7.98
C VAL A 164 -15.54 3.04 -9.02
N GLU A 165 -16.11 4.18 -8.62
CA GLU A 165 -16.77 5.11 -9.54
C GLU A 165 -15.86 5.58 -10.67
N ALA A 166 -14.61 5.94 -10.35
CA ALA A 166 -13.63 6.38 -11.35
C ALA A 166 -13.18 5.28 -12.32
N ALA A 167 -13.35 4.00 -11.95
CA ALA A 167 -12.95 2.84 -12.74
C ALA A 167 -14.14 2.07 -13.35
N SER A 168 -15.37 2.55 -13.12
CA SER A 168 -16.60 1.96 -13.65
C SER A 168 -16.72 2.16 -15.16
N ASP A 169 -17.32 1.18 -15.82
CA ASP A 169 -17.80 1.29 -17.20
C ASP A 169 -19.18 1.96 -17.29
N ASP A 170 -19.74 2.06 -18.49
CA ASP A 170 -21.06 2.65 -18.75
C ASP A 170 -22.21 1.93 -18.03
N GLU A 171 -22.01 0.67 -17.62
CA GLU A 171 -22.98 -0.12 -16.85
C GLU A 171 -22.79 0.04 -15.33
N GLY A 172 -21.80 0.83 -14.91
CA GLY A 172 -21.46 1.07 -13.51
C GLY A 172 -20.65 -0.05 -12.85
N TRP A 173 -20.07 -0.98 -13.62
CA TRP A 173 -19.22 -2.04 -13.11
C TRP A 173 -17.74 -1.67 -13.27
N ALA A 174 -16.98 -1.78 -12.18
CA ALA A 174 -15.55 -1.53 -12.19
C ALA A 174 -14.77 -2.84 -12.07
N ASN A 175 -13.78 -3.06 -12.94
CA ASN A 175 -12.84 -4.16 -12.78
C ASN A 175 -11.96 -3.92 -11.55
N LEU A 176 -11.97 -4.85 -10.60
CA LEU A 176 -11.31 -4.67 -9.31
C LEU A 176 -9.79 -4.47 -9.42
N ALA A 177 -9.14 -5.05 -10.44
CA ALA A 177 -7.72 -4.81 -10.69
C ALA A 177 -7.48 -3.35 -11.13
N LYS A 178 -8.37 -2.77 -11.94
CA LYS A 178 -8.30 -1.35 -12.31
C LYS A 178 -8.58 -0.44 -11.11
N VAL A 179 -9.54 -0.82 -10.25
CA VAL A 179 -9.82 -0.12 -8.99
C VAL A 179 -8.57 -0.09 -8.10
N GLY A 180 -7.92 -1.24 -7.90
CA GLY A 180 -6.67 -1.32 -7.13
C GLY A 180 -5.58 -0.43 -7.71
N ALA A 181 -5.35 -0.48 -9.03
CA ALA A 181 -4.38 0.38 -9.69
C ALA A 181 -4.70 1.88 -9.53
N HIS A 182 -5.98 2.24 -9.57
CA HIS A 182 -6.43 3.62 -9.35
C HIS A 182 -6.19 4.08 -7.91
N ILE A 183 -6.46 3.22 -6.91
CA ILE A 183 -6.19 3.53 -5.50
C ILE A 183 -4.69 3.73 -5.29
N THR A 184 -3.85 2.78 -5.73
CA THR A 184 -2.39 2.88 -5.56
C THR A 184 -1.81 4.12 -6.24
N ARG A 185 -2.36 4.55 -7.38
CA ARG A 185 -1.92 5.79 -8.05
C ARG A 185 -2.23 7.05 -7.24
N GLN A 186 -3.34 7.08 -6.51
CA GLN A 186 -3.73 8.23 -5.69
C GLN A 186 -3.13 8.18 -4.27
N PHE A 187 -3.00 6.96 -3.73
CA PHE A 187 -2.54 6.65 -2.39
C PHE A 187 -1.49 5.53 -2.47
N PRO A 188 -0.21 5.88 -2.71
CA PRO A 188 0.85 4.89 -2.90
C PRO A 188 1.03 3.93 -1.72
N ASP A 189 0.70 4.36 -0.51
CA ASP A 189 0.80 3.60 0.74
C ASP A 189 -0.42 2.74 1.07
N PHE A 190 -1.46 2.76 0.22
CA PHE A 190 -2.61 1.91 0.41
C PHE A 190 -2.25 0.42 0.25
N ASP A 191 -2.48 -0.36 1.29
CA ASP A 191 -2.31 -1.81 1.30
C ASP A 191 -3.48 -2.48 2.05
N PRO A 192 -4.19 -3.45 1.45
CA PRO A 192 -5.24 -4.21 2.15
C PRO A 192 -4.77 -4.87 3.45
N ARG A 193 -3.48 -5.22 3.54
CA ARG A 193 -2.88 -5.88 4.72
C ARG A 193 -2.90 -4.98 5.96
N SER A 194 -2.79 -3.66 5.77
CA SER A 194 -2.94 -2.69 6.86
C SER A 194 -4.36 -2.66 7.45
N PHE A 195 -5.34 -3.26 6.76
CA PHE A 195 -6.72 -3.43 7.22
C PHE A 195 -7.04 -4.88 7.63
N GLY A 196 -6.06 -5.79 7.60
CA GLY A 196 -6.24 -7.19 7.96
C GLY A 196 -6.65 -8.12 6.82
N TYR A 197 -6.53 -7.68 5.55
CA TYR A 197 -6.93 -8.48 4.39
C TYR A 197 -5.75 -8.75 3.45
N LEU A 198 -5.61 -9.99 2.98
CA LEU A 198 -4.55 -10.34 2.02
C LEU A 198 -4.80 -9.80 0.61
N LYS A 199 -6.07 -9.67 0.22
CA LYS A 199 -6.49 -9.26 -1.11
C LYS A 199 -7.46 -8.09 -1.03
N LEU A 200 -7.37 -7.20 -2.01
CA LEU A 200 -8.34 -6.11 -2.18
C LEU A 200 -9.77 -6.63 -2.33
N SER A 201 -9.96 -7.81 -2.95
CA SER A 201 -11.27 -8.45 -3.07
C SER A 201 -11.91 -8.67 -1.70
N ASP A 202 -11.13 -9.16 -0.75
CA ASP A 202 -11.64 -9.58 0.55
C ASP A 202 -11.98 -8.36 1.39
N LEU A 203 -11.14 -7.31 1.31
CA LEU A 203 -11.42 -6.00 1.88
C LEU A 203 -12.73 -5.41 1.33
N VAL A 204 -12.88 -5.36 0.01
CA VAL A 204 -14.06 -4.79 -0.65
C VAL A 204 -15.33 -5.58 -0.32
N ILE A 205 -15.24 -6.92 -0.29
CA ILE A 205 -16.36 -7.78 0.13
C ILE A 205 -16.74 -7.50 1.58
N ALA A 206 -15.76 -7.43 2.49
CA ALA A 206 -16.00 -7.24 3.91
C ALA A 206 -16.66 -5.90 4.25
N THR A 207 -16.44 -4.85 3.44
CA THR A 207 -17.13 -3.56 3.64
C THR A 207 -18.66 -3.65 3.45
N GLY A 208 -19.17 -4.66 2.75
CA GLY A 208 -20.61 -4.86 2.53
C GLY A 208 -21.31 -3.83 1.63
N VAL A 209 -20.60 -2.76 1.23
CA VAL A 209 -21.17 -1.62 0.48
C VAL A 209 -21.11 -1.75 -1.05
N PHE A 210 -20.55 -2.86 -1.57
CA PHE A 210 -20.44 -3.12 -3.00
C PHE A 210 -21.20 -4.39 -3.42
N ASP A 211 -21.75 -4.38 -4.62
CA ASP A 211 -22.16 -5.58 -5.34
C ASP A 211 -20.92 -6.17 -6.03
N ILE A 212 -20.74 -7.48 -5.93
CA ILE A 212 -19.57 -8.19 -6.47
C ILE A 212 -20.03 -9.20 -7.51
N ASP A 213 -19.37 -9.18 -8.67
CA ASP A 213 -19.64 -10.11 -9.76
C ASP A 213 -18.32 -10.76 -10.23
N ARG A 214 -18.32 -12.07 -10.39
CA ARG A 214 -17.14 -12.85 -10.78
C ARG A 214 -17.38 -13.38 -12.19
N ARG A 215 -16.72 -12.78 -13.18
CA ARG A 215 -16.89 -13.12 -14.59
C ARG A 215 -15.71 -13.93 -15.09
N CYS A 216 -15.96 -14.99 -15.83
CA CYS A 216 -14.93 -15.74 -16.54
C CYS A 216 -14.91 -15.31 -18.02
N PRO A 217 -13.87 -14.63 -18.52
CA PRO A 217 -13.85 -14.07 -19.88
C PRO A 217 -13.68 -15.10 -21.01
N GLY A 218 -13.74 -16.40 -20.70
CA GLY A 218 -13.57 -17.51 -21.64
C GLY A 218 -13.01 -18.75 -20.97
N GLU A 219 -13.20 -19.91 -21.60
CA GLU A 219 -12.69 -21.20 -21.11
C GLU A 219 -11.15 -21.15 -20.95
N GLY A 220 -10.66 -21.46 -19.75
CA GLY A 220 -9.23 -21.41 -19.41
C GLY A 220 -8.67 -20.03 -19.03
N LYS A 221 -9.46 -18.95 -19.03
CA LYS A 221 -9.02 -17.62 -18.56
C LYS A 221 -9.24 -17.43 -17.07
N ALA A 222 -8.39 -16.62 -16.45
CA ALA A 222 -8.53 -16.27 -15.03
C ALA A 222 -9.83 -15.52 -14.76
N THR A 223 -10.48 -15.84 -13.64
CA THR A 223 -11.69 -15.14 -13.16
C THR A 223 -11.38 -13.68 -12.88
N VAL A 224 -12.18 -12.79 -13.46
CA VAL A 224 -12.08 -11.35 -13.25
C VAL A 224 -13.20 -10.92 -12.31
N ILE A 225 -12.84 -10.18 -11.26
CA ILE A 225 -13.79 -9.67 -10.26
C ILE A 225 -14.18 -8.25 -10.64
N TYR A 226 -15.48 -8.00 -10.65
CA TYR A 226 -16.09 -6.69 -10.85
C TYR A 226 -16.79 -6.24 -9.57
N ALA A 227 -16.74 -4.95 -9.30
CA ALA A 227 -17.40 -4.32 -8.16
C ALA A 227 -18.26 -3.15 -8.64
N ARG A 228 -19.43 -2.97 -8.03
CA ARG A 228 -20.30 -1.82 -8.24
C ARG A 228 -20.75 -1.26 -6.90
N ALA A 229 -20.75 0.06 -6.74
CA ALA A 229 -21.21 0.68 -5.51
C ALA A 229 -22.72 0.46 -5.31
N LYS A 230 -23.12 -0.07 -4.15
CA LYS A 230 -24.55 -0.08 -3.77
C LYS A 230 -24.99 1.36 -3.56
N ARG A 231 -26.17 1.71 -4.09
CA ARG A 231 -26.80 3.00 -3.80
C ARG A 231 -26.96 3.11 -2.29
N SER A 232 -26.41 4.19 -1.71
CA SER A 232 -26.63 4.50 -0.30
C SER A 232 -28.13 4.62 -0.05
N LYS A 233 -28.66 3.90 0.95
CA LYS A 233 -30.06 4.03 1.37
C LYS A 233 -30.32 5.33 2.16
N HIS A 234 -29.39 6.28 2.17
CA HIS A 234 -29.57 7.59 2.78
C HIS A 234 -29.45 8.68 1.72
N VAL A 235 -30.39 9.63 1.79
CA VAL A 235 -30.76 10.65 0.79
C VAL A 235 -31.84 10.19 -0.19
N ASN A 236 -33.08 9.96 0.29
CA ASN A 236 -34.29 10.36 -0.46
C ASN A 236 -35.62 10.32 0.33
N ASP A 237 -35.64 10.61 1.63
CA ASP A 237 -36.91 10.68 2.41
C ASP A 237 -37.31 12.11 2.82
N ALA A 238 -36.76 13.14 2.14
CA ALA A 238 -37.02 14.55 2.45
C ALA A 238 -37.65 15.35 1.29
N ARG A 239 -38.26 14.68 0.31
CA ARG A 239 -39.04 15.34 -0.76
C ARG A 239 -40.35 14.62 -1.04
N MET A 240 -41.19 14.43 -0.01
CA MET A 240 -42.59 14.07 -0.19
C MET A 240 -43.46 14.67 0.92
N THR A 241 -43.46 15.99 1.05
CA THR A 241 -44.61 16.73 1.60
C THR A 241 -44.78 18.02 0.80
N SER A 242 -45.59 17.95 -0.25
CA SER A 242 -46.19 19.16 -0.84
C SER A 242 -47.36 19.56 0.06
N PRO A 243 -47.45 20.80 0.57
CA PRO A 243 -48.70 21.30 1.11
C PRO A 243 -49.60 21.67 -0.06
N SER A 244 -50.71 20.96 -0.22
CA SER A 244 -51.81 21.39 -1.07
C SER A 244 -52.33 22.74 -0.56
N GLU A 245 -52.13 23.79 -1.35
CA GLU A 245 -52.93 24.99 -1.28
C GLU A 245 -54.38 24.62 -1.65
N THR A 246 -55.30 24.78 -0.70
CA THR A 246 -56.70 25.01 -1.02
C THR A 246 -57.12 26.33 -0.40
N LEU A 247 -57.42 27.24 -1.32
CA LEU A 247 -57.98 28.57 -1.17
C LEU A 247 -59.46 28.48 -0.75
N ILE A 248 -59.91 29.53 -0.06
CA ILE A 248 -61.29 29.94 0.33
C ILE A 248 -61.82 29.34 1.63
#